data_AF-A0A7V2XBS7-F1
#
_entry.id   AF-A0A7V2XBS7-F1
#
_cell.length_a   1.000
_cell.length_b   1.000
_cell.length_c   1.000
_cell.angle_alpha   90.00
_cell.angle_beta   90.00
_cell.angle_gamma   90.00
#
_symmetry.space_group_name_H-M   'P 1'
#
loop_
_entity.id
_entity.type
_entity.pdbx_description
1 polymer ?
#
loop_
_entity_poly.entity_id
_entity_poly.type
_entity_poly.pdbx_seq_one_letter_code
_entity_poly.pdbx_strand_id
1 'polypeptide(L)'
;MDEFKKILILENEIEARLLDSVLDERQIPHRLRSYYDSAYDGIFQAQKGWGVLLAPPEYEEEIRSIYEDLPLEEAARKRKGQDETD
;
A
#
# COMPACT_ATOMS: atom_id res chain seq x y z
N MET A 1 -7.51 -24.03 -6.45
CA MET A 1 -8.36 -22.95 -5.91
C MET A 1 -7.40 -21.84 -5.57
N ASP A 2 -7.53 -20.69 -6.25
CA ASP A 2 -6.62 -19.57 -6.04
C ASP A 2 -6.93 -18.93 -4.68
N GLU A 3 -6.13 -19.27 -3.67
CA GLU A 3 -6.30 -18.77 -2.32
C GLU A 3 -5.61 -17.41 -2.20
N PHE A 4 -6.39 -16.35 -2.37
CA PHE A 4 -5.92 -14.98 -2.19
C PHE A 4 -5.66 -14.72 -0.71
N LYS A 5 -4.39 -14.56 -0.33
CA LYS A 5 -3.99 -14.21 1.03
C LYS A 5 -3.59 -12.75 1.11
N LYS A 6 -3.63 -12.18 2.32
CA LYS A 6 -3.18 -10.81 2.58
C LYS A 6 -1.66 -10.73 2.47
N ILE A 7 -1.18 -10.01 1.45
CA ILE A 7 0.25 -9.85 1.16
C ILE A 7 0.78 -8.58 1.83
N LEU A 8 0.10 -7.45 1.61
CA LEU A 8 0.51 -6.13 2.09
C LEU A 8 -0.67 -5.31 2.60
N ILE A 9 -0.37 -4.37 3.50
CA ILE A 9 -1.28 -3.32 3.95
C ILE A 9 -0.82 -2.04 3.27
N LEU A 10 -1.75 -1.33 2.65
CA LEU A 10 -1.49 -0.09 1.94
C LEU A 10 -1.88 1.06 2.87
N GLU A 11 -0.97 2.00 3.11
CA GLU A 11 -1.21 3.08 4.06
C GLU A 11 -2.07 4.18 3.44
N ASN A 12 -1.96 4.40 2.14
CA ASN A 12 -2.73 5.39 1.39
C ASN A 12 -3.24 4.88 0.03
N GLU A 13 -4.17 5.64 -0.57
CA GLU A 13 -4.74 5.32 -1.89
C GLU A 13 -3.70 5.41 -3.01
N ILE A 14 -2.73 6.31 -2.89
CA ILE A 14 -1.71 6.57 -3.92
C ILE A 14 -0.80 5.34 -4.05
N GLU A 15 -0.33 4.80 -2.93
CA GLU A 15 0.40 3.53 -2.84
C GLU A 15 -0.38 2.39 -3.47
N ALA A 16 -1.67 2.30 -3.14
CA ALA A 16 -2.54 1.27 -3.68
C ALA A 16 -2.62 1.34 -5.20
N ARG A 17 -2.88 2.54 -5.74
CA ARG A 17 -3.01 2.79 -7.18
C ARG A 17 -1.70 2.59 -7.94
N LEU A 18 -0.57 2.99 -7.34
CA LEU A 18 0.75 2.82 -7.92
C LEU A 18 1.10 1.33 -8.02
N LEU A 19 0.93 0.59 -6.92
CA LEU A 19 1.19 -0.83 -6.88
C LEU A 19 0.25 -1.60 -7.83
N ASP A 20 -1.05 -1.26 -7.84
CA ASP A 20 -2.05 -1.83 -8.76
C ASP A 20 -1.61 -1.71 -10.23
N SER A 21 -1.17 -0.52 -10.65
CA SER A 21 -0.72 -0.28 -12.02
C SER A 21 0.49 -1.15 -12.38
N VAL A 22 1.49 -1.23 -11.49
CA VAL A 22 2.70 -2.03 -11.74
C VAL A 22 2.39 -3.53 -11.77
N LEU A 23 1.49 -4.00 -10.91
CA LEU A 23 1.07 -5.40 -10.89
C LEU A 23 0.22 -5.75 -12.12
N ASP A 24 -0.63 -4.85 -12.58
CA ASP A 24 -1.41 -5.01 -13.82
C ASP A 24 -0.50 -5.09 -15.06
N GLU A 25 0.50 -4.20 -15.15
CA GLU A 25 1.51 -4.24 -16.21
C GLU A 25 2.28 -5.57 -16.25
N ARG A 26 2.53 -6.17 -15.08
CA ARG A 26 3.18 -7.48 -14.94
C ARG A 26 2.20 -8.65 -15.07
N GLN A 27 0.91 -8.38 -15.28
CA GLN A 27 -0.17 -9.36 -15.33
C GLN A 27 -0.26 -10.26 -14.07
N ILE A 28 0.09 -9.69 -12.91
CA ILE A 28 0.06 -10.41 -11.63
C ILE A 28 -1.38 -10.36 -11.09
N PRO A 29 -2.02 -11.51 -10.82
CA PRO A 29 -3.37 -11.54 -10.26
C PRO A 29 -3.37 -10.97 -8.85
N HIS A 30 -4.02 -9.82 -8.66
CA HIS A 30 -4.12 -9.15 -7.37
C HIS A 30 -5.54 -8.62 -7.13
N ARG A 31 -5.86 -8.36 -5.86
CA ARG A 31 -7.15 -7.82 -5.43
C ARG A 31 -6.90 -6.79 -4.33
N LEU A 32 -7.20 -5.54 -4.64
CA LEU A 32 -7.24 -4.48 -3.66
C LEU A 32 -8.56 -4.49 -2.89
N ARG A 33 -8.47 -4.35 -1.57
CA ARG A 33 -9.62 -4.17 -0.68
C ARG A 33 -9.37 -2.97 0.20
N SER A 34 -10.05 -1.86 -0.08
CA SER A 34 -10.06 -0.68 0.77
C SER A 34 -10.85 -0.95 2.06
N TYR A 35 -10.38 -0.38 3.16
CA TYR A 35 -11.14 -0.37 4.42
C TYR A 35 -12.17 0.78 4.48
N TYR A 36 -12.08 1.71 3.53
CA TYR A 36 -12.84 2.96 3.47
C TYR A 36 -14.07 2.94 2.57
N ASP A 37 -14.70 1.78 2.36
CA ASP A 37 -15.89 1.61 1.50
C ASP A 37 -17.17 2.32 2.03
N SER A 38 -17.08 3.34 2.87
CA SER A 38 -18.17 4.26 3.20
C SER A 38 -17.63 5.39 4.08
N ALA A 39 -17.69 6.63 3.56
CA ALA A 39 -17.62 7.87 4.33
C ALA A 39 -16.31 8.13 5.09
N TYR A 40 -15.52 9.11 4.66
CA TYR A 40 -15.31 10.31 5.47
C TYR A 40 -14.54 11.33 4.63
N ASP A 41 -15.31 12.33 4.21
CA ASP A 41 -14.88 13.60 3.64
C ASP A 41 -13.92 14.28 4.62
N GLY A 42 -12.65 14.44 4.21
CA GLY A 42 -11.70 15.39 4.77
C GLY A 42 -11.31 15.24 6.24
N ILE A 43 -10.01 15.38 6.51
CA ILE A 43 -9.46 15.72 7.83
C ILE A 43 -9.27 14.49 8.76
N PHE A 44 -8.02 14.01 8.80
CA PHE A 44 -7.41 13.13 9.79
C PHE A 44 -7.90 11.67 9.89
N GLN A 45 -7.27 10.78 9.12
CA GLN A 45 -7.24 9.34 9.43
C GLN A 45 -5.83 8.75 9.30
N ALA A 46 -4.90 9.27 10.10
CA ALA A 46 -3.49 8.89 10.08
C ALA A 46 -3.12 7.63 10.90
N GLN A 47 -4.03 6.66 11.11
CA GLN A 47 -3.75 5.55 12.04
C GLN A 47 -4.14 4.12 11.58
N LYS A 48 -4.85 3.89 10.46
CA LYS A 48 -5.26 2.52 10.08
C LYS A 48 -4.83 2.03 8.69
N GLY A 49 -4.24 2.90 7.87
CA GLY A 49 -3.97 2.62 6.45
C GLY A 49 -5.24 2.65 5.59
N TRP A 50 -5.08 2.68 4.26
CA TRP A 50 -6.18 2.76 3.27
C TRP A 50 -6.83 1.41 3.00
N GLY A 51 -6.05 0.33 2.92
CA GLY A 51 -6.55 -0.96 2.50
C GLY A 51 -5.54 -2.10 2.60
N VAL A 52 -5.89 -3.22 1.99
CA VAL A 52 -5.02 -4.40 1.86
C VAL A 52 -4.96 -4.88 0.42
N LEU A 53 -3.79 -5.39 0.05
CA LEU A 53 -3.59 -6.11 -1.19
C LEU A 53 -3.60 -7.60 -0.92
N LEU A 54 -4.49 -8.28 -1.62
CA LEU A 54 -4.66 -9.73 -1.61
C LEU A 54 -4.11 -10.28 -2.92
N ALA A 55 -3.25 -11.27 -2.86
CA ALA A 55 -2.75 -11.95 -4.05
C ALA A 55 -2.45 -13.42 -3.71
N PRO A 56 -2.23 -14.27 -4.72
CA PRO A 56 -1.77 -15.63 -4.48
C PRO A 56 -0.40 -15.63 -3.80
N PRO A 57 -0.13 -16.57 -2.88
CA PRO A 57 1.13 -16.65 -2.16
C PRO A 57 2.35 -16.78 -3.06
N GLU A 58 2.19 -17.32 -4.26
CA GLU A 58 3.26 -17.51 -5.25
C GLU A 58 3.87 -16.18 -5.71
N TYR A 59 3.09 -15.09 -5.67
CA TYR A 59 3.55 -13.75 -6.05
C TYR A 59 3.92 -12.88 -4.84
N GLU A 60 3.88 -13.42 -3.61
CA GLU A 60 4.16 -12.64 -2.39
C GLU A 60 5.53 -11.97 -2.42
N GLU A 61 6.57 -12.72 -2.80
CA GLU A 61 7.94 -12.23 -2.85
C GLU A 61 8.11 -11.19 -3.95
N GLU A 62 7.52 -11.42 -5.12
CA GLU A 62 7.57 -10.50 -6.25
C GLU A 62 6.86 -9.18 -5.95
N ILE A 63 5.65 -9.26 -5.41
CA ILE A 63 4.87 -8.09 -4.99
C ILE A 63 5.62 -7.30 -3.91
N ARG A 64 6.22 -7.98 -2.94
CA ARG A 64 7.02 -7.34 -1.89
C ARG A 64 8.23 -6.62 -2.48
N SER A 65 8.95 -7.28 -3.39
CA SER A 65 10.10 -6.67 -4.07
C SER A 65 9.69 -5.43 -4.87
N ILE A 66 8.55 -5.47 -5.57
CA ILE A 66 8.01 -4.31 -6.28
C ILE A 66 7.71 -3.20 -5.29
N TYR A 67 7.01 -3.52 -4.19
CA TYR A 67 6.64 -2.54 -3.18
C TYR A 67 7.85 -1.87 -2.52
N GLU A 68 8.93 -2.61 -2.27
CA GLU A 68 10.19 -2.08 -1.74
C GLU A 68 10.96 -1.21 -2.77
N ASP A 69 10.81 -1.50 -4.06
CA ASP A 69 11.43 -0.73 -5.15
C ASP A 69 10.65 0.55 -5.49
N LEU A 70 9.34 0.59 -5.16
CA LEU A 70 8.55 1.81 -5.29
C LEU A 70 9.19 2.91 -4.42
N PRO A 71 9.37 4.13 -4.96
CA PRO A 71 9.92 5.26 -4.22
C PRO A 71 8.87 5.81 -3.25
N LEU A 72 8.50 5.02 -2.24
CA LEU A 72 7.59 5.39 -1.16
C LEU A 72 8.28 6.26 -0.09
N GLU A 73 9.52 6.69 -0.36
CA GLU A 73 10.43 7.41 0.53
C GLU A 73 9.88 8.73 1.12
N GLU A 74 8.78 9.30 0.62
CA GLU A 74 8.34 10.64 1.05
C GLU A 74 7.19 10.69 2.08
N ALA A 75 6.41 9.62 2.27
CA ALA A 75 5.25 9.68 3.18
C ALA A 75 5.62 9.48 4.66
N ALA A 76 6.60 8.62 4.98
CA ALA A 76 6.95 8.28 6.36
C ALA A 76 8.20 9.01 6.90
N ARG A 77 9.06 9.56 6.03
CA ARG A 77 10.36 10.10 6.47
C ARG A 77 10.33 11.52 7.06
N LYS A 78 9.20 12.24 6.97
CA LYS A 78 9.03 13.59 7.56
C LYS A 78 8.58 13.64 9.04
N ARG A 79 8.83 12.59 9.85
CA ARG A 79 8.57 12.65 11.32
C ARG A 79 9.79 12.38 12.22
N LYS A 80 11.02 12.38 11.70
CA LYS A 80 12.23 12.29 12.54
C LYS A 80 13.37 13.19 12.06
N GLY A 81 13.14 14.49 12.02
CA GLY A 81 14.25 15.43 11.83
C GLY A 81 13.83 16.86 11.57
N GLN A 82 13.18 17.52 12.55
CA GLN A 82 13.23 18.98 12.71
C GLN A 82 12.60 19.38 14.04
N ASP A 83 13.27 19.04 15.14
CA ASP A 83 13.06 19.70 16.44
C ASP A 83 14.37 19.52 17.24
N GLU A 84 15.41 20.21 16.79
CA GLU A 84 16.50 20.66 17.67
C GLU A 84 17.17 21.84 16.98
N THR A 85 16.59 23.01 17.19
CA THR A 85 17.25 24.30 17.05
C THR A 85 17.05 25.01 18.38
N ASP A 86 18.07 24.96 19.24
CA ASP A 86 18.65 26.10 19.96
C ASP A 86 19.98 25.66 20.62
#